data_AF-A0A924APC4-F1
#
_entry.id   AF-A0A924APC4-F1
#
_cell.length_a   1.000
_cell.length_b   1.000
_cell.length_c   1.000
_cell.angle_alpha   90.00
_cell.angle_beta   90.00
_cell.angle_gamma   90.00
#
_symmetry.space_group_name_H-M   'P 1'
#
loop_
_entity.id
_entity.type
_entity.pdbx_description
1 polymer ?
#
loop_
_entity_poly.entity_id
_entity_poly.type
_entity_poly.pdbx_seq_one_letter_code
_entity_poly.pdbx_strand_id
1 'polypeptide(L)'
;MLTAEQLMAAHKANIETLFGLTQKAFEGVEKLVELNVQATKAALAESANNAQAVMGVKDAQELLALQASMVQPLAEKTAAYSRHLYDIAQSAGAELSKSMEGQTAEAQKKFADLIDTATQNAPAGS
;
A
#
# COMPACT_ATOMS: atom_id res chain seq x y z
N MET A 1 -11.71 28.12 25.30
CA MET A 1 -10.42 28.44 24.65
C MET A 1 -9.59 27.17 24.63
N LEU A 2 -8.86 26.87 23.55
CA LEU A 2 -7.94 25.72 23.55
C LEU A 2 -6.88 25.92 24.64
N THR A 3 -6.71 24.95 25.52
CA THR A 3 -5.65 25.01 26.54
C THR A 3 -4.29 24.70 25.91
N ALA A 4 -3.20 25.18 26.51
CA ALA A 4 -1.85 24.87 26.04
C ALA A 4 -1.59 23.34 25.98
N GLU A 5 -2.16 22.58 26.91
CA GLU A 5 -2.13 21.11 26.91
C GLU A 5 -2.84 20.51 25.68
N GLN A 6 -4.01 21.04 25.29
CA GLN A 6 -4.72 20.57 24.10
C GLN A 6 -3.92 20.85 22.82
N LEU A 7 -3.21 21.99 22.75
CA LEU A 7 -2.34 22.32 21.62
C LEU A 7 -1.14 21.37 21.54
N MET A 8 -0.46 21.11 22.67
CA MET A 8 0.66 20.16 22.72
C MET A 8 0.22 18.73 22.37
N ALA A 9 -0.94 18.29 22.86
CA ALA A 9 -1.49 16.97 22.54
C ALA A 9 -1.78 16.83 21.04
N ALA A 10 -2.35 17.85 20.40
CA ALA A 10 -2.58 17.87 18.96
C ALA A 10 -1.27 17.80 18.16
N HIS A 11 -0.24 18.57 18.57
CA HIS A 11 1.07 18.49 17.91
C HIS A 11 1.71 17.10 18.04
N LYS A 12 1.63 16.47 19.22
CA LYS A 12 2.13 15.12 19.43
C LYS A 12 1.41 14.10 18.53
N ALA A 13 0.09 14.14 18.49
CA ALA A 13 -0.71 13.24 17.65
C ALA A 13 -0.39 13.40 16.15
N ASN A 14 -0.17 14.64 15.68
CA ASN A 14 0.24 14.92 14.30
C ASN A 14 1.63 14.34 13.98
N ILE A 15 2.58 14.44 14.91
CA ILE A 15 3.93 13.87 14.74
C ILE A 15 3.86 12.33 14.70
N GLU A 16 3.12 11.71 15.61
CA GLU A 16 2.91 10.25 15.64
C GLU A 16 2.27 9.76 14.33
N THR A 17 1.27 10.48 13.84
CA THR A 17 0.63 10.21 12.55
C THR A 17 1.64 10.32 11.40
N LEU A 18 2.45 11.37 11.36
CA LEU A 18 3.46 11.58 10.31
C LEU A 18 4.50 10.45 10.29
N PHE A 19 5.00 10.05 11.46
CA PHE A 19 5.94 8.94 11.56
C PHE A 19 5.30 7.62 11.12
N GLY A 20 4.06 7.35 11.54
CA GLY A 20 3.31 6.17 11.12
C GLY A 20 3.13 6.10 9.60
N LEU A 21 2.69 7.20 8.98
CA LEU A 21 2.53 7.29 7.53
C LEU A 21 3.87 7.14 6.79
N THR A 22 4.94 7.73 7.30
CA THR A 22 6.29 7.61 6.73
C THR A 22 6.77 6.16 6.79
N GLN A 23 6.61 5.49 7.93
CA GLN A 23 6.94 4.07 8.06
C GLN A 23 6.18 3.20 7.06
N LYS A 24 4.88 3.47 6.86
CA LYS A 24 4.07 2.78 5.85
C LYS A 24 4.49 3.06 4.42
N ALA A 25 4.91 4.29 4.12
CA ALA A 25 5.47 4.60 2.81
C ALA A 25 6.75 3.79 2.54
N PHE A 26 7.64 3.66 3.54
CA PHE A 26 8.83 2.83 3.45
C PHE A 26 8.50 1.34 3.28
N GLU A 27 7.55 0.79 4.03
CA GLU A 27 7.06 -0.59 3.80
C GLU A 27 6.55 -0.78 2.37
N GLY A 28 5.87 0.22 1.80
CA GLY A 28 5.43 0.20 0.40
C GLY A 28 6.61 0.12 -0.58
N VAL A 29 7.67 0.90 -0.35
CA VAL A 29 8.90 0.85 -1.14
C VAL A 29 9.60 -0.51 -1.01
N GLU A 30 9.70 -1.06 0.19
CA GLU A 30 10.26 -2.39 0.41
C GLU A 30 9.54 -3.46 -0.40
N LYS A 31 8.20 -3.46 -0.38
CA LYS A 31 7.38 -4.38 -1.19
C LYS A 31 7.56 -4.17 -2.69
N LEU A 32 7.70 -2.93 -3.15
CA LEU A 32 7.98 -2.64 -4.58
C LEU A 32 9.35 -3.17 -4.99
N VAL A 33 10.38 -2.99 -4.16
CA VAL A 33 11.71 -3.54 -4.41
C VAL A 33 11.65 -5.06 -4.45
N GLU A 34 10.97 -5.67 -3.48
CA GLU A 34 10.77 -7.12 -3.43
C GLU A 34 10.09 -7.64 -4.70
N LEU A 35 9.00 -7.01 -5.14
CA LEU A 35 8.31 -7.34 -6.38
C LEU A 35 9.24 -7.30 -7.59
N ASN A 36 10.07 -6.25 -7.72
CA ASN A 36 11.02 -6.12 -8.83
C ASN A 36 12.12 -7.19 -8.78
N VAL A 37 12.61 -7.55 -7.59
CA VAL A 37 13.59 -8.63 -7.43
C VAL A 37 12.97 -9.98 -7.83
N GLN A 38 11.73 -10.26 -7.41
CA GLN A 38 11.01 -11.47 -7.79
C GLN A 38 10.80 -11.55 -9.30
N ALA A 39 10.33 -10.46 -9.93
CA ALA A 39 10.14 -10.38 -11.38
C ALA A 39 11.46 -10.60 -12.14
N THR A 40 12.56 -9.99 -11.69
CA THR A 40 13.88 -10.14 -12.30
C THR A 40 14.40 -11.57 -12.19
N LYS A 41 14.25 -12.21 -11.02
CA LYS A 41 14.62 -13.62 -10.82
C LYS A 41 13.82 -14.54 -11.74
N ALA A 42 12.52 -14.30 -11.85
CA ALA A 42 11.66 -15.07 -12.75
C ALA A 42 12.08 -14.91 -14.22
N ALA A 43 12.36 -13.68 -14.66
CA ALA A 43 12.83 -13.40 -16.01
C ALA A 43 14.18 -14.05 -16.31
N LEU A 44 15.11 -14.07 -15.35
CA LEU A 44 16.41 -14.72 -15.51
C LEU A 44 16.27 -16.25 -15.64
N ALA A 45 15.46 -16.87 -14.78
CA ALA A 45 15.19 -18.31 -14.85
C ALA A 45 14.52 -18.70 -16.17
N GLU A 46 13.56 -17.89 -16.63
CA GLU A 46 12.91 -18.07 -17.93
C GLU A 46 13.88 -17.89 -19.09
N SER A 47 14.78 -16.90 -19.04
CA SER A 47 15.80 -16.74 -20.08
C SER A 47 16.73 -17.95 -20.17
N ALA A 48 17.10 -18.55 -19.03
CA ALA A 48 17.90 -19.77 -19.02
C ALA A 48 17.14 -20.97 -19.62
N ASN A 49 15.87 -21.14 -19.25
CA ASN A 49 15.01 -22.18 -19.80
C ASN A 49 14.77 -22.00 -21.30
N ASN A 50 14.53 -20.77 -21.75
CA ASN A 50 14.33 -20.44 -23.17
C ASN A 50 15.61 -20.71 -23.97
N ALA A 51 16.79 -20.34 -23.44
CA ALA A 51 18.06 -20.66 -24.07
C ALA A 51 18.26 -22.18 -24.21
N GLN A 52 17.92 -22.97 -23.19
CA GLN A 52 17.94 -24.43 -23.25
C GLN A 52 16.94 -24.98 -24.26
N ALA A 53 15.72 -24.45 -24.29
CA ALA A 53 14.68 -24.88 -25.22
C ALA A 53 15.09 -24.63 -26.67
N VAL A 54 15.67 -23.46 -26.97
CA VAL A 54 16.19 -23.12 -28.31
C VAL A 54 17.29 -24.10 -28.75
N MET A 55 18.18 -24.52 -27.85
CA MET A 55 19.21 -25.53 -28.18
C MET A 55 18.63 -26.92 -28.51
N GLY A 56 17.41 -27.22 -28.05
CA GLY A 56 16.73 -28.49 -28.30
C GLY A 56 15.87 -28.52 -29.57
N VAL A 57 15.67 -27.37 -30.23
CA VAL A 57 14.86 -27.24 -31.45
C VAL A 57 15.55 -27.92 -32.62
N LYS A 58 14.81 -28.77 -33.35
CA LYS A 58 15.32 -29.56 -34.48
C LYS A 58 15.00 -28.97 -35.84
N ASP A 59 13.93 -28.19 -35.95
CA ASP A 59 13.47 -27.59 -37.19
C ASP A 59 12.72 -26.26 -36.97
N ALA A 60 12.38 -25.59 -38.07
CA ALA A 60 11.69 -24.30 -38.04
C ALA A 60 10.26 -24.39 -37.48
N GLN A 61 9.59 -25.54 -37.56
CA GLN A 61 8.24 -25.73 -36.99
C GLN A 61 8.31 -25.80 -35.47
N GLU A 62 9.28 -26.54 -34.92
CA GLU A 62 9.55 -26.57 -33.48
C GLU A 62 9.95 -25.18 -32.95
N LEU A 63 10.70 -24.38 -33.71
CA LEU A 63 11.04 -23.00 -33.33
C LEU A 63 9.80 -22.11 -33.23
N LEU A 64 8.89 -22.18 -34.22
CA LEU A 64 7.65 -21.40 -34.22
C LEU A 64 6.72 -21.83 -33.08
N ALA A 65 6.65 -23.13 -32.78
CA ALA A 65 5.90 -23.64 -31.64
C ALA A 65 6.47 -23.13 -30.31
N LEU A 66 7.81 -23.10 -30.17
CA LEU A 66 8.48 -22.53 -29.00
C LEU A 66 8.20 -21.02 -28.87
N GLN A 67 8.19 -20.27 -29.98
CA GLN A 67 7.85 -18.85 -29.95
C GLN A 67 6.40 -18.61 -29.51
N ALA A 68 5.46 -19.42 -30.01
CA ALA A 68 4.05 -19.33 -29.63
C ALA A 68 3.81 -19.66 -28.16
N SER A 69 4.53 -20.64 -27.60
CA SER A 69 4.37 -21.06 -26.20
C SER A 69 4.82 -20.01 -25.18
N MET A 70 5.66 -19.05 -25.58
CA MET A 70 6.13 -17.95 -24.73
C MET A 70 5.12 -16.80 -24.57
N VAL A 71 4.11 -16.69 -25.43
CA VAL A 71 3.18 -15.54 -25.44
C VAL A 71 2.25 -15.55 -24.23
N GLN A 72 1.65 -16.70 -23.91
CA GLN A 72 0.71 -16.81 -22.79
C GLN A 72 1.37 -16.53 -21.44
N PRO A 73 2.53 -17.12 -21.08
CA PRO A 73 3.22 -16.83 -19.83
C PRO A 73 3.57 -15.36 -19.65
N LEU A 74 3.92 -14.66 -20.74
CA LEU A 74 4.22 -13.23 -20.68
C LEU A 74 2.99 -12.42 -20.24
N ALA A 75 1.83 -12.68 -20.85
CA ALA A 75 0.58 -12.00 -20.51
C ALA A 75 0.17 -12.25 -19.05
N GLU A 76 0.25 -13.51 -18.59
CA GLU A 76 -0.06 -13.90 -17.21
C GLU A 76 0.87 -13.20 -16.21
N LYS A 77 2.17 -13.13 -16.51
CA LYS A 77 3.16 -12.46 -15.64
C LYS A 77 2.95 -10.95 -15.58
N THR A 78 2.65 -10.30 -16.69
CA THR A 78 2.32 -8.85 -16.69
C THR A 78 1.06 -8.58 -15.90
N ALA A 79 0.02 -9.41 -16.06
CA ALA A 79 -1.20 -9.30 -15.27
C ALA A 79 -0.91 -9.46 -13.77
N ALA A 80 -0.15 -10.48 -13.38
CA ALA A 80 0.25 -10.71 -12.00
C ALA A 80 1.06 -9.53 -11.42
N TYR A 81 2.07 -9.04 -12.14
CA TYR A 81 2.87 -7.88 -11.72
C TYR A 81 1.99 -6.65 -11.50
N SER A 82 1.08 -6.35 -12.43
CA SER A 82 0.16 -5.20 -12.30
C SER A 82 -0.78 -5.33 -11.11
N ARG A 83 -1.27 -6.55 -10.83
CA ARG A 83 -2.11 -6.84 -9.67
C ARG A 83 -1.35 -6.66 -8.37
N HIS A 84 -0.13 -7.19 -8.27
CA HIS A 84 0.71 -6.98 -7.08
C HIS A 84 1.05 -5.51 -6.86
N LEU A 85 1.31 -4.75 -7.92
CA LEU A 85 1.52 -3.30 -7.82
C LEU A 85 0.28 -2.57 -7.30
N TYR A 86 -0.90 -2.97 -7.78
CA TYR A 86 -2.16 -2.43 -7.30
C TYR A 86 -2.39 -2.75 -5.83
N ASP A 87 -2.14 -3.99 -5.40
CA ASP A 87 -2.29 -4.42 -4.01
C ASP A 87 -1.35 -3.63 -3.07
N ILE A 88 -0.12 -3.35 -3.51
CA ILE A 88 0.83 -2.51 -2.75
C ILE A 88 0.28 -1.08 -2.61
N ALA A 89 -0.18 -0.48 -3.70
CA ALA A 89 -0.74 0.87 -3.69
C ALA A 89 -2.01 0.96 -2.83
N GLN A 90 -2.90 -0.03 -2.94
CA GLN A 90 -4.13 -0.10 -2.16
C GLN A 90 -3.84 -0.28 -0.67
N SER A 91 -2.88 -1.14 -0.31
CA SER A 91 -2.44 -1.31 1.08
C SER A 91 -1.93 0.01 1.67
N ALA A 92 -1.17 0.80 0.90
CA ALA A 92 -0.73 2.12 1.35
C ALA A 92 -1.89 3.12 1.50
N GLY A 93 -2.85 3.13 0.56
CA GLY A 93 -4.02 4.01 0.60
C GLY A 93 -5.02 3.70 1.70
N ALA A 94 -5.19 2.41 2.05
CA ALA A 94 -6.05 1.98 3.15
C ALA A 94 -5.56 2.50 4.50
N GLU A 95 -4.24 2.50 4.74
CA GLU A 95 -3.66 3.04 5.98
C GLU A 95 -3.82 4.56 6.10
N LEU A 96 -3.72 5.29 4.98
CA LEU A 96 -4.02 6.72 4.96
C LEU A 96 -5.49 6.99 5.32
N SER A 97 -6.41 6.23 4.72
CA SER A 97 -7.85 6.35 5.00
C SER A 97 -8.14 6.09 6.49
N LYS A 98 -7.53 5.05 7.06
CA LYS A 98 -7.62 4.70 8.48
C LYS A 98 -7.11 5.82 9.40
N SER A 99 -6.03 6.51 9.02
CA SER A 99 -5.55 7.67 9.77
C SER A 99 -6.58 8.82 9.77
N MET A 100 -7.22 9.08 8.63
CA MET A 100 -8.27 10.12 8.52
C MET A 100 -9.53 9.76 9.32
N GLU A 101 -9.94 8.49 9.28
CA GLU A 101 -11.03 7.97 10.11
C GLU A 101 -10.74 8.15 11.60
N GLY A 102 -9.52 7.83 12.04
CA GLY A 102 -9.07 8.02 13.42
C GLY A 102 -9.15 9.48 13.86
N GLN A 103 -8.64 10.41 13.05
CA GLN A 103 -8.72 11.85 13.35
C GLN A 103 -10.17 12.36 13.42
N THR A 104 -11.04 11.87 12.54
CA THR A 104 -12.47 12.23 12.53
C THR A 104 -13.18 11.73 13.78
N ALA A 105 -12.92 10.49 14.18
CA ALA A 105 -13.47 9.91 15.41
C ALA A 105 -13.00 10.69 16.67
N GLU A 106 -11.72 11.09 16.69
CA GLU A 106 -11.19 11.89 17.79
C GLU A 106 -11.81 13.29 17.85
N ALA A 107 -12.09 13.92 16.70
CA ALA A 107 -12.79 15.20 16.63
C ALA A 107 -14.25 15.09 17.11
N GLN A 108 -14.97 14.04 16.70
CA GLN A 108 -16.32 13.76 17.19
C GLN A 108 -16.35 13.61 18.72
N LYS A 109 -15.38 12.88 19.28
CA LYS A 109 -15.25 12.72 20.72
C LYS A 109 -15.02 14.05 21.43
N LYS A 110 -14.07 14.87 20.95
CA LYS A 110 -13.79 16.20 21.51
C LYS A 110 -15.01 17.11 21.47
N PHE A 111 -15.82 17.02 20.42
CA PHE A 111 -17.06 17.79 20.30
C PHE A 111 -18.13 17.32 21.29
N ALA A 112 -18.31 16.00 21.45
CA ALA A 112 -19.20 15.44 22.45
C ALA A 112 -18.79 15.86 23.87
N ASP A 113 -17.49 15.77 24.20
CA ASP A 113 -16.94 16.18 25.50
C ASP A 113 -17.19 17.69 25.77
N LEU A 114 -17.13 18.54 24.75
CA LEU A 114 -17.44 19.96 24.85
C LEU A 114 -18.94 20.21 25.13
N ILE A 115 -19.84 19.47 24.48
CA ILE A 115 -21.28 19.55 24.73
C ILE A 115 -21.61 19.10 26.15
N ASP A 116 -21.04 17.98 26.59
CA ASP A 116 -21.22 17.47 27.96
C ASP A 116 -20.69 18.47 28.98
N THR A 117 -19.52 19.06 28.74
CA THR A 117 -18.97 20.10 29.61
C THR A 117 -19.85 21.36 29.63
N ALA A 118 -20.39 21.77 28.47
CA ALA A 118 -21.27 22.94 28.38
C ALA A 118 -22.62 22.71 29.07
N THR A 119 -23.18 21.50 28.98
CA THR A 119 -24.46 21.14 29.63
C THR A 119 -24.29 20.95 31.14
N GLN A 120 -23.16 20.42 31.61
CA GLN A 120 -22.85 20.36 33.04
C GLN A 120 -22.55 21.74 33.67
N ASN A 121 -22.05 22.69 32.87
CA ASN A 121 -21.77 24.06 33.32
C ASN A 121 -22.89 25.06 32.94
N ALA A 122 -23.98 24.61 32.31
CA ALA A 122 -25.13 25.46 32.05
C ALA A 122 -25.85 25.76 33.38
N PRO A 123 -26.17 27.03 33.68
CA PRO A 123 -26.84 27.38 34.93
C PRO A 123 -28.15 26.60 35.05
N ALA A 124 -28.40 26.02 36.23
CA ALA A 124 -29.64 25.31 36.51
C ALA A 124 -30.82 26.31 36.45
N GLY A 125 -31.46 26.39 35.29
CA GLY A 125 -32.71 27.12 35.08
C GLY A 125 -32.56 28.58 34.62
N SER A 126 -33.12 28.83 33.44
CA SER A 126 -34.08 29.92 33.20
C SER A 126 -35.34 29.29 32.63
#